data_AF-A0A5C7X5M6-F1
#
_entry.id   AF-A0A5C7X5M6-F1
#
_cell.length_a   1.000
_cell.length_b   1.000
_cell.length_c   1.000
_cell.angle_alpha   90.00
_cell.angle_beta   90.00
_cell.angle_gamma   90.00
#
_symmetry.space_group_name_H-M   'P 1'
#
loop_
_entity.id
_entity.type
_entity.pdbx_description
1 polymer ?
#
loop_
_entity_poly.entity_id
_entity_poly.type
_entity_poly.pdbx_seq_one_letter_code
_entity_poly.pdbx_strand_id
1 'polypeptide(L)'
;MEMTYEERLRFMHQLCQAQTRADAPSEAQAVAAFAHGDVEESVHYLASFLTFKAIQTADRHPADELQNDFDMLGVYQCFGLMVYAFLFMPLTQEGHQPDYDRAQITIGKTLFDGLAPEMLAEIIESGFHKFRLIAEAESEHWQEYRENLDKVTISYMIATTDDDSPHSADEVLPLFGQLLSQLCEAFTAD
;
A
#
# COMPACT_ATOMS: atom_id res chain seq x y z
N MET A 1 -6.31 24.25 -0.90
CA MET A 1 -6.58 24.14 -2.35
C MET A 1 -7.59 23.02 -2.53
N GLU A 2 -8.66 23.20 -3.30
CA GLU A 2 -9.58 22.08 -3.57
C GLU A 2 -8.93 21.18 -4.63
N MET A 3 -8.57 19.95 -4.24
CA MET A 3 -7.96 18.94 -5.11
C MET A 3 -8.96 17.82 -5.39
N THR A 4 -8.99 17.34 -6.63
CA THR A 4 -9.64 16.07 -7.00
C THR A 4 -8.95 14.88 -6.33
N TYR A 5 -9.60 13.71 -6.31
CA TYR A 5 -9.00 12.50 -5.75
C TYR A 5 -7.71 12.11 -6.49
N GLU A 6 -7.74 12.17 -7.83
CA GLU A 6 -6.58 11.92 -8.68
C GLU A 6 -5.40 12.86 -8.37
N GLU A 7 -5.68 14.16 -8.16
CA GLU A 7 -4.66 15.14 -7.78
C GLU A 7 -4.10 14.86 -6.37
N ARG A 8 -4.95 14.44 -5.42
CA ARG A 8 -4.51 14.04 -4.08
C ARG A 8 -3.56 12.85 -4.14
N LEU A 9 -3.87 11.81 -4.92
CA LEU A 9 -2.97 10.66 -5.07
C LEU A 9 -1.62 11.05 -5.68
N ARG A 10 -1.62 11.88 -6.73
CA ARG A 10 -0.38 12.35 -7.36
C ARG A 10 0.43 13.24 -6.42
N PHE A 11 -0.22 14.11 -5.65
CA PHE A 11 0.45 14.96 -4.68
C PHE A 11 1.02 14.14 -3.51
N MET A 12 0.24 13.23 -2.95
CA MET A 12 0.65 12.28 -1.93
C MET A 12 1.87 11.47 -2.37
N HIS A 13 1.88 10.97 -3.60
CA HIS A 13 3.04 10.28 -4.19
C HIS A 13 4.30 11.15 -4.15
N GLN A 14 4.22 12.43 -4.55
CA GLN A 14 5.37 13.33 -4.47
C GLN A 14 5.85 13.56 -3.02
N LEU A 15 4.92 13.71 -2.08
CA LEU A 15 5.25 13.88 -0.66
C LEU A 15 5.91 12.62 -0.08
N CYS A 16 5.40 11.43 -0.37
CA CYS A 16 6.01 10.17 0.06
C CYS A 16 7.39 9.97 -0.59
N GLN A 17 7.56 10.30 -1.88
CA GLN A 17 8.89 10.29 -2.51
C GLN A 17 9.86 11.23 -1.80
N ALA A 18 9.41 12.42 -1.41
CA ALA A 18 10.25 13.38 -0.70
C ALA A 18 10.79 12.83 0.62
N GLN A 19 9.99 12.04 1.35
CA GLN A 19 10.41 11.38 2.59
C GLN A 19 11.48 10.30 2.37
N THR A 20 11.57 9.73 1.16
CA THR A 20 12.56 8.69 0.84
C THR A 20 13.87 9.24 0.27
N ARG A 21 13.90 10.52 -0.12
CA ARG A 21 15.10 11.19 -0.63
C ARG A 21 15.85 11.88 0.51
N ALA A 22 17.18 11.85 0.46
CA ALA A 22 18.01 12.58 1.43
C ALA A 22 17.79 14.11 1.37
N ASP A 23 17.43 14.62 0.19
CA ASP A 23 17.01 16.00 -0.05
C ASP A 23 15.52 16.04 -0.37
N ALA A 24 14.69 16.37 0.64
CA ALA A 24 13.25 16.50 0.44
C ALA A 24 12.95 17.68 -0.50
N PRO A 25 12.31 17.48 -1.66
CA PRO A 25 11.84 18.58 -2.50
C PRO A 25 10.88 19.49 -1.72
N SER A 26 10.94 20.79 -1.99
CA SER A 26 9.98 21.73 -1.43
C SER A 26 8.56 21.44 -1.95
N GLU A 27 7.53 21.87 -1.21
CA GLU A 27 6.13 21.76 -1.66
C GLU A 27 5.94 22.32 -3.08
N ALA A 28 6.60 23.43 -3.42
CA ALA A 28 6.59 24.01 -4.76
C ALA A 28 7.20 23.10 -5.84
N GLN A 29 8.21 22.30 -5.51
CA GLN A 29 8.81 21.31 -6.41
C GLN A 29 7.92 20.08 -6.57
N ALA A 30 7.26 19.62 -5.51
CA ALA A 30 6.24 18.59 -5.57
C ALA A 30 5.04 19.03 -6.42
N VAL A 31 4.60 20.28 -6.25
CA VAL A 31 3.54 20.94 -7.03
C VAL A 31 3.89 20.99 -8.53
N ALA A 32 5.14 21.33 -8.88
CA ALA A 32 5.56 21.36 -10.29
C ALA A 32 5.68 19.96 -10.92
N ALA A 33 6.00 18.93 -10.12
CA ALA A 33 6.15 17.55 -10.60
C ALA A 33 4.81 16.81 -10.76
N PHE A 34 3.79 17.07 -9.94
CA PHE A 34 2.53 16.31 -9.98
C PHE A 34 1.62 16.63 -11.19
N ALA A 35 1.78 17.81 -11.81
CA ALA A 35 0.95 18.23 -12.94
C ALA A 35 1.03 17.28 -14.17
N HIS A 36 2.08 16.45 -14.23
CA HIS A 36 2.33 15.49 -15.31
C HIS A 36 2.50 14.04 -14.84
N GLY A 37 2.28 13.76 -13.56
CA GLY A 37 2.42 12.40 -13.02
C GLY A 37 1.29 11.48 -13.50
N ASP A 38 1.62 10.23 -13.78
CA ASP A 38 0.64 9.16 -14.04
C ASP A 38 0.01 8.72 -12.71
N VAL A 39 -1.33 8.67 -12.66
CA VAL A 39 -2.06 8.25 -11.46
C VAL A 39 -1.85 6.77 -11.15
N GLU A 40 -1.79 5.90 -12.16
CA GLU A 40 -1.56 4.46 -11.96
C GLU A 40 -0.19 4.21 -11.34
N GLU A 41 0.85 4.89 -11.85
CA GLU A 41 2.19 4.82 -11.27
C GLU A 41 2.22 5.33 -9.83
N SER A 42 1.43 6.37 -9.55
CA SER A 42 1.28 6.90 -8.19
C SER A 42 0.65 5.88 -7.26
N VAL A 43 -0.41 5.19 -7.68
CA VAL A 43 -1.05 4.14 -6.85
C VAL A 43 -0.09 2.96 -6.61
N HIS A 44 0.65 2.51 -7.63
CA HIS A 44 1.63 1.43 -7.46
C HIS A 44 2.73 1.80 -6.44
N TYR A 45 3.27 3.01 -6.56
CA TYR A 45 4.26 3.51 -5.61
C TYR A 45 3.69 3.59 -4.20
N LEU A 46 2.52 4.22 -4.05
CA LEU A 46 1.88 4.43 -2.74
C LEU A 46 1.54 3.11 -2.05
N ALA A 47 1.02 2.12 -2.78
CA ALA A 47 0.75 0.80 -2.24
C ALA A 47 2.02 0.12 -1.71
N SER A 48 3.12 0.21 -2.47
CA SER A 48 4.42 -0.34 -2.06
C SER A 48 5.01 0.41 -0.87
N PHE A 49 4.95 1.75 -0.89
CA PHE A 49 5.43 2.61 0.19
C PHE A 49 4.69 2.35 1.50
N LEU A 50 3.36 2.33 1.46
CA LEU A 50 2.52 2.09 2.64
C LEU A 50 2.74 0.69 3.21
N THR A 51 2.90 -0.31 2.35
CA THR A 51 3.21 -1.68 2.79
C THR A 51 4.58 -1.75 3.45
N PHE A 52 5.59 -1.11 2.86
CA PHE A 52 6.91 -1.03 3.46
C PHE A 52 6.87 -0.33 4.84
N LYS A 53 6.15 0.79 4.95
CA LYS A 53 5.95 1.47 6.23
C LYS A 53 5.19 0.61 7.23
N ALA A 54 4.15 -0.10 6.80
CA ALA A 54 3.41 -1.03 7.64
C ALA A 54 4.33 -2.10 8.24
N ILE A 55 5.18 -2.73 7.42
CA ILE A 55 6.19 -3.71 7.84
C ILE A 55 7.12 -3.11 8.88
N GLN A 56 7.65 -1.91 8.64
CA GLN A 56 8.53 -1.21 9.59
C GLN A 56 7.83 -0.91 10.92
N THR A 57 6.59 -0.40 10.88
CA THR A 57 5.82 -0.06 12.09
C THR A 57 5.35 -1.28 12.86
N ALA A 58 5.19 -2.42 12.19
CA ALA A 58 4.89 -3.71 12.81
C ALA A 58 6.12 -4.40 13.42
N ASP A 59 7.30 -3.76 13.36
CA ASP A 59 8.59 -4.29 13.81
C ASP A 59 8.92 -5.65 13.15
N ARG A 60 8.54 -5.78 11.87
CA ARG A 60 8.73 -6.99 11.05
C ARG A 60 9.87 -6.78 10.05
N HIS A 61 10.54 -7.88 9.69
CA HIS A 61 11.69 -7.84 8.79
C HIS A 61 11.59 -8.92 7.71
N PRO A 62 11.41 -8.55 6.42
CA PRO A 62 11.33 -9.53 5.33
C PRO A 62 12.55 -10.47 5.22
N ALA A 63 13.73 -10.00 5.63
CA ALA A 63 14.95 -10.81 5.66
C ALA A 63 14.90 -11.94 6.71
N ASP A 64 14.15 -11.74 7.79
CA ASP A 64 13.93 -12.75 8.83
C ASP A 64 12.87 -13.74 8.37
N GLU A 65 11.78 -13.26 7.74
CA GLU A 65 10.75 -14.14 7.17
C GLU A 65 11.31 -15.04 6.06
N LEU A 66 12.19 -14.50 5.20
CA LEU A 66 12.87 -15.28 4.18
C LEU A 66 13.60 -16.52 4.73
N GLN A 67 14.08 -16.45 5.99
CA GLN A 67 14.78 -17.54 6.65
C GLN A 67 13.87 -18.45 7.48
N ASN A 68 12.82 -17.88 8.08
CA ASN A 68 12.04 -18.53 9.13
C ASN A 68 10.60 -18.88 8.72
N ASP A 69 9.97 -18.06 7.88
CA ASP A 69 8.58 -18.24 7.42
C ASP A 69 8.36 -17.56 6.05
N PHE A 70 8.75 -18.26 4.98
CA PHE A 70 8.68 -17.71 3.62
C PHE A 70 7.25 -17.33 3.19
N ASP A 71 6.22 -18.02 3.71
CA ASP A 71 4.83 -17.75 3.33
C ASP A 71 4.34 -16.37 3.81
N MET A 72 4.95 -15.81 4.86
CA MET A 72 4.67 -14.43 5.29
C MET A 72 5.02 -13.38 4.25
N LEU A 73 6.00 -13.64 3.39
CA LEU A 73 6.29 -12.73 2.27
C LEU A 73 5.08 -12.64 1.32
N GLY A 74 4.35 -13.75 1.12
CA GLY A 74 3.08 -13.75 0.42
C GLY A 74 2.00 -12.93 1.13
N VAL A 75 1.99 -12.90 2.46
CA VAL A 75 1.06 -12.05 3.24
C VAL A 75 1.39 -10.57 3.06
N TYR A 76 2.66 -10.19 3.04
CA TYR A 76 3.09 -8.81 2.75
C TYR A 76 2.68 -8.37 1.34
N GLN A 77 2.85 -9.26 0.36
CA GLN A 77 2.37 -9.03 -1.01
C GLN A 77 0.84 -8.86 -1.07
N CYS A 78 0.10 -9.71 -0.34
CA CYS A 78 -1.35 -9.61 -0.22
C CYS A 78 -1.77 -8.25 0.36
N PHE A 79 -1.12 -7.81 1.43
CA PHE A 79 -1.38 -6.50 2.04
C PHE A 79 -1.19 -5.36 1.04
N GLY A 80 -0.09 -5.39 0.27
CA GLY A 80 0.16 -4.38 -0.77
C GLY A 80 -0.90 -4.36 -1.86
N LEU A 81 -1.40 -5.52 -2.28
CA LEU A 81 -2.51 -5.60 -3.23
C LEU A 81 -3.82 -5.07 -2.66
N MET A 82 -4.09 -5.26 -1.37
CA MET A 82 -5.26 -4.69 -0.71
C MET A 82 -5.17 -3.16 -0.64
N VAL A 83 -4.01 -2.61 -0.25
CA VAL A 83 -3.78 -1.16 -0.24
C VAL A 83 -3.95 -0.58 -1.65
N TYR A 84 -3.38 -1.24 -2.66
CA TYR A 84 -3.59 -0.86 -4.07
C TYR A 84 -5.07 -0.83 -4.44
N ALA A 85 -5.84 -1.86 -4.07
CA ALA A 85 -7.27 -1.92 -4.36
C ALA A 85 -8.05 -0.76 -3.72
N PHE A 86 -7.74 -0.40 -2.46
CA PHE A 86 -8.43 0.71 -1.77
C PHE A 86 -8.02 2.09 -2.28
N LEU A 87 -6.76 2.28 -2.66
CA LEU A 87 -6.32 3.51 -3.35
C LEU A 87 -6.94 3.65 -4.74
N PHE A 88 -7.23 2.53 -5.42
CA PHE A 88 -7.79 2.57 -6.77
C PHE A 88 -9.33 2.66 -6.77
N MET A 89 -10.00 2.21 -5.70
CA MET A 89 -11.46 2.11 -5.65
C MET A 89 -12.16 3.44 -6.01
N PRO A 90 -11.78 4.61 -5.48
CA PRO A 90 -12.42 5.88 -5.88
C PRO A 90 -12.13 6.26 -7.34
N LEU A 91 -10.95 5.92 -7.89
CA LEU A 91 -10.62 6.18 -9.31
C LEU A 91 -11.53 5.40 -10.26
N THR A 92 -12.07 4.24 -9.85
CA THR A 92 -13.04 3.50 -10.67
C THR A 92 -14.33 4.28 -10.90
N GLN A 93 -14.72 5.12 -9.94
CA GLN A 93 -15.87 6.01 -10.06
C GLN A 93 -15.59 7.17 -11.04
N GLU A 94 -14.31 7.48 -11.26
CA GLU A 94 -13.80 8.48 -12.19
C GLU A 94 -13.49 7.89 -13.59
N GLY A 95 -13.72 6.59 -13.80
CA GLY A 95 -13.59 5.93 -15.10
C GLY A 95 -12.27 5.18 -15.34
N HIS A 96 -11.39 5.12 -14.34
CA HIS A 96 -10.15 4.34 -14.40
C HIS A 96 -10.41 2.84 -14.13
N GLN A 97 -9.53 1.95 -14.60
CA GLN A 97 -9.63 0.51 -14.34
C GLN A 97 -8.35 -0.02 -13.70
N PRO A 98 -8.44 -0.81 -12.60
CA PRO A 98 -7.26 -1.36 -11.97
C PRO A 98 -6.65 -2.46 -12.84
N ASP A 99 -5.33 -2.41 -13.03
CA ASP A 99 -4.55 -3.48 -13.67
C ASP A 99 -3.87 -4.32 -12.57
N TYR A 100 -4.57 -5.33 -12.07
CA TYR A 100 -4.06 -6.22 -11.02
C TYR A 100 -2.90 -7.11 -11.51
N ASP A 101 -2.81 -7.40 -12.81
CA ASP A 101 -1.71 -8.19 -13.39
C ASP A 101 -0.40 -7.38 -13.36
N ARG A 102 -0.46 -6.10 -13.69
CA ARG A 102 0.66 -5.18 -13.55
C ARG A 102 0.94 -4.82 -12.09
N ALA A 103 -0.10 -4.63 -11.27
CA ALA A 103 0.04 -4.23 -9.87
C ALA A 103 0.79 -5.28 -9.06
N GLN A 104 0.42 -6.57 -9.16
CA GLN A 104 1.07 -7.63 -8.39
C GLN A 104 2.56 -7.74 -8.73
N ILE A 105 2.92 -7.60 -10.00
CA ILE A 105 4.32 -7.64 -10.46
C ILE A 105 5.10 -6.43 -9.94
N THR A 106 4.51 -5.24 -10.06
CA THR A 106 5.17 -4.00 -9.65
C THR A 106 5.40 -3.99 -8.14
N ILE A 107 4.34 -4.23 -7.36
CA ILE A 107 4.40 -4.24 -5.89
C ILE A 107 5.39 -5.31 -5.41
N GLY A 108 5.32 -6.53 -5.95
CA GLY A 108 6.22 -7.61 -5.56
C GLY A 108 7.69 -7.27 -5.85
N LYS A 109 7.99 -6.76 -7.05
CA LYS A 109 9.35 -6.33 -7.40
C LYS A 109 9.87 -5.20 -6.51
N THR A 110 9.00 -4.27 -6.14
CA THR A 110 9.38 -3.14 -5.29
C THR A 110 9.62 -3.57 -3.84
N LEU A 111 8.78 -4.44 -3.29
CA LEU A 111 8.90 -4.89 -1.90
C LEU A 111 10.06 -5.86 -1.68
N PHE A 112 10.33 -6.73 -2.65
CA PHE A 112 11.28 -7.84 -2.53
C PHE A 112 12.43 -7.72 -3.53
N ASP A 113 12.87 -6.49 -3.78
CA ASP A 113 14.02 -6.23 -4.65
C ASP A 113 15.27 -7.02 -4.16
N GLY A 114 16.00 -7.58 -5.11
CA GLY A 114 17.17 -8.41 -4.84
C GLY A 114 16.91 -9.91 -4.60
N LEU A 115 15.66 -10.38 -4.52
CA LEU A 115 15.36 -11.81 -4.52
C LEU A 115 15.52 -12.45 -5.91
N ALA A 116 15.78 -13.76 -5.94
CA ALA A 116 15.82 -14.51 -7.18
C ALA A 116 14.44 -14.53 -7.87
N PRO A 117 14.37 -14.54 -9.21
CA PRO A 117 13.11 -14.50 -9.95
C PRO A 117 12.12 -15.59 -9.56
N GLU A 118 12.60 -16.79 -9.24
CA GLU A 118 11.77 -17.93 -8.85
C GLU A 118 11.08 -17.70 -7.50
N MET A 119 11.83 -17.20 -6.51
CA MET A 119 11.27 -16.85 -5.21
C MET A 119 10.27 -15.69 -5.33
N LEU A 120 10.59 -14.70 -6.14
CA LEU A 120 9.70 -13.57 -6.38
C LEU A 120 8.38 -14.02 -7.02
N ALA A 121 8.43 -14.94 -7.98
CA ALA A 121 7.23 -15.48 -8.61
C ALA A 121 6.33 -16.21 -7.60
N GLU A 122 6.92 -17.01 -6.70
CA GLU A 122 6.20 -17.73 -5.65
C GLU A 122 5.52 -16.77 -4.66
N ILE A 123 6.22 -15.71 -4.24
CA ILE A 123 5.67 -14.67 -3.36
C ILE A 123 4.49 -13.94 -4.02
N ILE A 124 4.64 -13.58 -5.30
CA ILE A 124 3.59 -12.90 -6.07
C ILE A 124 2.36 -13.80 -6.19
N GLU A 125 2.54 -15.07 -6.55
CA GLU A 125 1.45 -16.03 -6.71
C GLU A 125 0.75 -16.29 -5.37
N SER A 126 1.51 -16.56 -4.30
CA SER A 126 0.96 -16.76 -2.95
C SER A 126 0.19 -15.54 -2.47
N GLY A 127 0.75 -14.34 -2.63
CA GLY A 127 0.09 -13.11 -2.21
C GLY A 127 -1.16 -12.78 -3.01
N PHE A 128 -1.17 -13.02 -4.32
CA PHE A 128 -2.36 -12.84 -5.15
C PHE A 128 -3.45 -13.86 -4.79
N HIS A 129 -3.07 -15.11 -4.48
CA HIS A 129 -4.01 -16.12 -4.00
C HIS A 129 -4.67 -15.70 -2.68
N LYS A 130 -3.87 -15.29 -1.67
CA LYS A 130 -4.38 -14.80 -0.38
C LYS A 130 -5.28 -13.57 -0.55
N PHE A 131 -4.89 -12.62 -1.41
CA PHE A 131 -5.70 -11.44 -1.74
C PHE A 131 -7.09 -11.85 -2.24
N ARG A 132 -7.16 -12.81 -3.17
CA ARG A 132 -8.43 -13.34 -3.68
C ARG A 132 -9.27 -14.01 -2.60
N LEU A 133 -8.66 -14.83 -1.75
CA LEU A 133 -9.37 -15.47 -0.63
C LEU A 133 -10.03 -14.43 0.27
N ILE A 134 -9.32 -13.36 0.61
CA ILE A 134 -9.87 -12.28 1.44
C ILE A 134 -10.94 -11.51 0.67
N ALA A 135 -10.73 -11.19 -0.60
CA ALA A 135 -11.71 -10.45 -1.39
C ALA A 135 -13.04 -11.20 -1.55
N GLU A 136 -12.98 -12.53 -1.71
CA GLU A 136 -14.15 -13.41 -1.87
C GLU A 136 -14.76 -13.83 -0.51
N ALA A 137 -14.11 -13.54 0.62
CA ALA A 137 -14.58 -13.95 1.94
C ALA A 137 -15.80 -13.13 2.42
N GLU A 138 -16.87 -13.86 2.76
CA GLU A 138 -18.13 -13.31 3.28
C GLU A 138 -18.19 -13.24 4.81
N SER A 139 -17.24 -13.83 5.54
CA SER A 139 -17.24 -13.77 7.01
C SER A 139 -17.11 -12.34 7.52
N GLU A 140 -17.85 -12.00 8.58
CA GLU A 140 -17.88 -10.66 9.20
C GLU A 140 -16.47 -10.10 9.49
N HIS A 141 -15.58 -10.92 10.06
CA HIS A 141 -14.20 -10.51 10.33
C HIS A 141 -13.44 -9.95 9.11
N TRP A 142 -13.55 -10.62 7.95
CA TRP A 142 -12.90 -10.15 6.72
C TRP A 142 -13.60 -8.93 6.11
N GLN A 143 -14.90 -8.76 6.33
CA GLN A 143 -15.60 -7.53 5.95
C GLN A 143 -15.11 -6.34 6.77
N GLU A 144 -15.05 -6.49 8.09
CA GLU A 144 -14.55 -5.46 9.00
C GLU A 144 -13.09 -5.11 8.72
N TYR A 145 -12.24 -6.12 8.47
CA TYR A 145 -10.84 -5.89 8.12
C TYR A 145 -10.71 -5.02 6.86
N ARG A 146 -11.47 -5.36 5.81
CA ARG A 146 -11.48 -4.59 4.55
C ARG A 146 -11.97 -3.15 4.77
N GLU A 147 -13.04 -2.97 5.54
CA GLU A 147 -13.57 -1.64 5.87
C GLU A 147 -12.56 -0.80 6.68
N ASN A 148 -11.86 -1.42 7.63
CA ASN A 148 -10.83 -0.73 8.41
C ASN A 148 -9.63 -0.32 7.55
N LEU A 149 -9.18 -1.19 6.65
CA LEU A 149 -8.07 -0.87 5.75
C LEU A 149 -8.46 0.23 4.74
N ASP A 150 -9.69 0.23 4.23
CA ASP A 150 -10.23 1.33 3.40
C ASP A 150 -10.20 2.66 4.17
N LYS A 151 -10.77 2.69 5.38
CA LYS A 151 -10.80 3.89 6.24
C LYS A 151 -9.40 4.41 6.53
N VAL A 152 -8.45 3.54 6.86
CA VAL A 152 -7.06 3.94 7.14
C VAL A 152 -6.40 4.49 5.87
N THR A 153 -6.64 3.87 4.72
CA THR A 153 -6.13 4.32 3.41
C THR A 153 -6.61 5.74 3.07
N ILE A 154 -7.92 5.99 3.18
CA ILE A 154 -8.50 7.32 2.94
C ILE A 154 -8.05 8.34 3.99
N SER A 155 -8.01 7.95 5.26
CA SER A 155 -7.57 8.84 6.35
C SER A 155 -6.12 9.28 6.15
N TYR A 156 -5.24 8.38 5.72
CA TYR A 156 -3.84 8.71 5.47
C TYR A 156 -3.68 9.63 4.26
N MET A 157 -4.44 9.41 3.18
CA MET A 157 -4.45 10.30 2.03
C MET A 157 -4.89 11.72 2.44
N ILE A 158 -5.97 11.86 3.20
CA ILE A 158 -6.45 13.16 3.69
C ILE A 158 -5.39 13.80 4.61
N ALA A 159 -4.89 13.05 5.60
CA ALA A 159 -3.88 13.53 6.54
C ALA A 159 -2.55 13.95 5.88
N THR A 160 -2.24 13.42 4.70
CA THR A 160 -1.03 13.75 3.94
C THR A 160 -1.24 14.94 2.99
N THR A 161 -2.46 15.16 2.51
CA THR A 161 -2.75 16.12 1.43
C THR A 161 -3.63 17.29 1.84
N ASP A 162 -4.12 17.30 3.07
CA ASP A 162 -5.00 18.31 3.63
C ASP A 162 -4.45 18.86 4.94
N ASP A 163 -3.99 20.11 4.93
CA ASP A 163 -3.44 20.78 6.11
C ASP A 163 -4.48 20.98 7.23
N ASP A 164 -5.77 20.95 6.88
CA ASP A 164 -6.89 21.10 7.83
C ASP A 164 -7.36 19.73 8.40
N SER A 165 -6.65 18.64 8.08
CA SER A 165 -6.96 17.30 8.60
C SER A 165 -6.89 17.27 10.14
N PRO A 166 -7.84 16.60 10.83
CA PRO A 166 -7.82 16.45 12.28
C PRO A 166 -6.68 15.56 12.79
N HIS A 167 -6.06 14.79 11.89
CA HIS A 167 -4.94 13.88 12.18
C HIS A 167 -3.80 14.13 11.22
N SER A 168 -2.57 14.01 11.71
CA SER A 168 -1.35 14.04 10.89
C SER A 168 -1.07 12.68 10.26
N ALA A 169 -0.31 12.67 9.15
CA ALA A 169 0.10 11.44 8.49
C ALA A 169 0.86 10.49 9.44
N ASP A 170 1.70 11.03 10.32
CA ASP A 170 2.49 10.27 11.30
C ASP A 170 1.62 9.60 12.38
N GLU A 171 0.45 10.15 12.69
CA GLU A 171 -0.51 9.53 13.62
C GLU A 171 -1.30 8.38 12.96
N VAL A 172 -1.55 8.47 11.66
CA VAL A 172 -2.32 7.46 10.91
C VAL A 172 -1.44 6.30 10.47
N LEU A 173 -0.18 6.56 10.11
CA LEU A 173 0.72 5.54 9.54
C LEU A 173 0.86 4.26 10.39
N PRO A 174 0.97 4.32 11.74
CA PRO A 174 1.05 3.12 12.58
C PRO A 174 -0.16 2.18 12.49
N LEU A 175 -1.33 2.68 12.07
CA LEU A 175 -2.53 1.86 11.91
C LEU A 175 -2.38 0.84 10.77
N PHE A 176 -1.61 1.16 9.73
CA PHE A 176 -1.27 0.16 8.71
C PHE A 176 -0.44 -0.99 9.28
N GLY A 177 0.51 -0.70 10.18
CA GLY A 177 1.28 -1.74 10.87
C GLY A 177 0.40 -2.65 11.72
N GLN A 178 -0.57 -2.09 12.42
CA GLN A 178 -1.54 -2.87 13.20
C GLN A 178 -2.38 -3.80 12.30
N LEU A 179 -2.89 -3.28 11.18
CA LEU A 179 -3.66 -4.06 10.21
C LEU A 179 -2.80 -5.12 9.51
N LEU A 180 -1.52 -4.83 9.26
CA LEU A 180 -0.58 -5.81 8.74
C LEU A 180 -0.34 -6.94 9.74
N SER A 181 -0.11 -6.61 11.02
CA SER A 181 0.08 -7.62 12.07
C SER A 181 -1.14 -8.53 12.22
N GLN A 182 -2.35 -7.95 12.23
CA GLN A 182 -3.60 -8.74 12.25
C GLN A 182 -3.71 -9.68 11.04
N LEU A 183 -3.32 -9.20 9.86
CA LEU A 183 -3.31 -10.04 8.65
C LEU A 183 -2.30 -11.18 8.78
N CYS A 184 -1.09 -10.89 9.26
CA CYS A 184 -0.08 -11.92 9.48
C CYS A 184 -0.53 -12.94 10.51
N GLU A 185 -1.15 -12.52 11.61
CA GLU A 185 -1.73 -13.42 12.62
C GLU A 185 -2.79 -14.34 12.03
N ALA A 186 -3.66 -13.83 11.14
CA ALA A 186 -4.69 -14.63 10.47
C ALA A 186 -4.12 -15.69 9.50
N PHE A 187 -2.89 -15.50 9.01
CA PHE A 187 -2.22 -16.43 8.10
C PHE A 187 -1.06 -17.22 8.73
N THR A 188 -0.73 -16.93 10.00
CA THR A 188 0.20 -17.77 10.77
C THR A 188 -0.53 -19.08 11.07
N ALA A 189 0.03 -20.21 10.64
CA ALA A 189 -0.56 -21.53 10.87
C ALA A 189 -0.73 -21.82 12.36
N ASP A 190 -1.89 -22.36 12.75
CA ASP A 190 -2.01 -23.27 13.90
C ASP A 190 -1.30 -24.60 13.61
#